data_AF-A0A820Y2K8-F1
#
_entry.id   AF-A0A820Y2K8-F1
#
_cell.length_a   1.000
_cell.length_b   1.000
_cell.length_c   1.000
_cell.angle_alpha   90.00
_cell.angle_beta   90.00
_cell.angle_gamma   90.00
#
_symmetry.space_group_name_H-M   'P 1'
#
loop_
_entity.id
_entity.type
_entity.pdbx_description
1 polymer ?
#
loop_
_entity_poly.entity_id
_entity_poly.type
_entity_poly.pdbx_seq_one_letter_code
_entity_poly.pdbx_strand_id
1 'polypeptide(L)'
;QQPYRKLSHADVDTAETRQLSLHAAQQSIVLLKNTNKALPLNLNQLMNKRIALIGPTANATVLMQGNYYGKAPFLIDPINGFQAAIQGYSINISFAYGCKISDVDQSGFAEAIELARLSDIVIFFGGIDQSIESEGTDRTSIALPSVQLALLEQLEKVVRSPLHVVIMSGSSLDLAYIRDSSQYDSLIWMGYAGQAG
;
A
#
# COMPACT_ATOMS: atom_id res chain seq x y z
N GLN A 1 -27.43 -8.96 -38.28
CA GLN A 1 -26.34 -9.60 -37.51
C GLN A 1 -26.55 -9.29 -36.03
N GLN A 2 -26.36 -10.26 -35.13
CA GLN A 2 -26.49 -10.05 -33.68
C GLN A 2 -25.24 -9.31 -33.15
N PRO A 3 -25.36 -8.10 -32.54
CA PRO A 3 -24.22 -7.23 -32.24
C PRO A 3 -23.07 -7.85 -31.41
N TYR A 4 -23.37 -8.74 -30.46
CA TYR A 4 -22.36 -9.27 -29.53
C TYR A 4 -21.76 -10.63 -29.90
N ARG A 5 -22.22 -11.27 -30.99
CA ARG A 5 -21.76 -12.61 -31.40
C ARG A 5 -20.36 -12.62 -32.02
N LYS A 6 -19.72 -11.45 -32.16
CA LYS A 6 -18.38 -11.29 -32.75
C LYS A 6 -17.25 -11.28 -31.71
N LEU A 7 -17.58 -11.15 -30.42
CA LEU A 7 -16.59 -11.12 -29.35
C LEU A 7 -16.01 -12.52 -29.11
N SER A 8 -14.72 -12.54 -28.78
CA SER A 8 -13.90 -13.73 -28.58
C SER A 8 -12.93 -13.51 -27.41
N HIS A 9 -12.12 -14.53 -27.10
CA HIS A 9 -11.06 -14.40 -26.09
C HIS A 9 -10.00 -13.34 -26.48
N ALA A 10 -9.84 -13.03 -27.77
CA ALA A 10 -8.91 -11.98 -28.21
C ALA A 10 -9.36 -10.57 -27.78
N ASP A 11 -10.62 -10.40 -27.41
CA ASP A 11 -11.22 -9.13 -26.96
C ASP A 11 -11.18 -8.97 -25.43
N VAL A 12 -10.60 -9.93 -24.70
CA VAL A 12 -10.48 -9.93 -23.23
C VAL A 12 -9.04 -9.65 -22.83
N ASP A 13 -8.85 -8.78 -21.82
CA ASP A 13 -7.52 -8.47 -21.26
C ASP A 13 -6.51 -7.94 -22.32
N THR A 14 -7.02 -7.07 -23.19
CA THR A 14 -6.23 -6.34 -24.19
C THR A 14 -5.35 -5.28 -23.53
N ALA A 15 -4.33 -4.81 -24.25
CA ALA A 15 -3.46 -3.73 -23.76
C ALA A 15 -4.25 -2.47 -23.35
N GLU A 16 -5.27 -2.11 -24.11
CA GLU A 16 -6.14 -0.96 -23.83
C GLU A 16 -6.92 -1.14 -22.53
N THR A 17 -7.49 -2.32 -22.29
CA THR A 17 -8.23 -2.60 -21.05
C THR A 17 -7.32 -2.68 -19.82
N ARG A 18 -6.11 -3.21 -19.97
CA ARG A 18 -5.07 -3.16 -18.91
C ARG A 18 -4.68 -1.73 -18.59
N GLN A 19 -4.47 -0.90 -19.61
CA GLN A 19 -4.16 0.51 -19.43
C GLN A 19 -5.31 1.27 -18.78
N LEU A 20 -6.57 0.93 -19.10
CA LEU A 20 -7.73 1.48 -18.43
C LEU A 20 -7.75 1.13 -16.94
N SER A 21 -7.44 -0.11 -16.56
CA SER A 21 -7.34 -0.50 -15.15
C SER A 21 -6.24 0.28 -14.42
N LEU A 22 -5.05 0.42 -15.02
CA LEU A 22 -3.96 1.22 -14.44
C LEU A 22 -4.36 2.69 -14.32
N HIS A 23 -4.99 3.25 -15.35
CA HIS A 23 -5.43 4.64 -15.34
C HIS A 23 -6.49 4.88 -14.25
N ALA A 24 -7.44 3.96 -14.07
CA ALA A 24 -8.43 4.05 -13.00
C ALA A 24 -7.76 4.08 -11.62
N ALA A 25 -6.80 3.18 -11.36
CA ALA A 25 -6.03 3.17 -10.11
C ALA A 25 -5.29 4.49 -9.88
N GLN A 26 -4.59 4.99 -10.91
CA GLN A 26 -3.86 6.27 -10.85
C GLN A 26 -4.76 7.48 -10.55
N GLN A 27 -6.02 7.45 -10.99
CA GLN A 27 -6.99 8.53 -10.74
C GLN A 27 -7.76 8.36 -9.43
N SER A 28 -7.77 7.16 -8.83
CA SER A 28 -8.54 6.87 -7.62
C SER A 28 -7.75 6.98 -6.31
N ILE A 29 -6.41 6.95 -6.37
CA ILE A 29 -5.55 7.11 -5.19
C ILE A 29 -5.64 8.55 -4.66
N VAL A 30 -5.84 8.68 -3.35
CA VAL A 30 -6.04 9.98 -2.69
C VAL A 30 -4.87 10.32 -1.78
N LEU A 31 -4.25 11.47 -2.02
CA LEU A 31 -3.25 12.05 -1.13
C LEU A 31 -3.94 12.85 -0.01
N LEU A 32 -3.98 12.29 1.20
CA LEU A 32 -4.67 12.89 2.35
C LEU A 32 -3.78 13.86 3.14
N LYS A 33 -2.46 13.62 3.16
CA LYS A 33 -1.47 14.48 3.81
C LYS A 33 -0.19 14.51 3.00
N ASN A 34 0.41 15.69 2.88
CA ASN A 34 1.74 15.89 2.32
C ASN A 34 2.37 17.14 2.95
N THR A 35 3.16 16.95 4.00
CA THR A 35 3.90 18.02 4.66
C THR A 35 5.29 18.14 4.05
N ASN A 36 5.91 19.32 4.19
CA ASN A 36 7.29 19.58 3.76
C ASN A 36 7.59 19.28 2.28
N LYS A 37 6.55 19.17 1.43
CA LYS A 37 6.68 18.71 0.03
C LYS A 37 7.41 17.36 -0.06
N ALA A 38 7.16 16.48 0.90
CA ALA A 38 7.83 15.18 0.98
C ALA A 38 7.51 14.29 -0.23
N LEU A 39 6.33 14.45 -0.83
CA LEU A 39 5.96 13.84 -2.11
C LEU A 39 5.80 14.88 -3.23
N PRO A 40 6.15 14.54 -4.49
CA PRO A 40 6.68 13.24 -4.94
C PRO A 40 8.15 13.01 -4.54
N LEU A 41 8.53 11.75 -4.33
CA LEU A 41 9.91 11.38 -4.07
C LEU A 41 10.78 11.66 -5.29
N ASN A 42 11.90 12.35 -5.09
CA ASN A 42 12.86 12.63 -6.16
C ASN A 42 13.90 11.51 -6.24
N LEU A 43 13.76 10.61 -7.21
CA LEU A 43 14.63 9.44 -7.37
C LEU A 43 16.12 9.80 -7.48
N ASN A 44 16.48 10.94 -8.08
CA ASN A 44 17.87 11.38 -8.15
C ASN A 44 18.45 11.72 -6.78
N GLN A 45 17.63 12.24 -5.86
CA GLN A 45 18.02 12.50 -4.48
C GLN A 45 18.06 11.22 -3.62
N LEU A 46 17.47 10.13 -4.12
CA LEU A 46 17.48 8.83 -3.45
C LEU A 46 18.65 7.94 -3.87
N MET A 47 19.56 8.41 -4.71
CA MET A 47 20.72 7.62 -5.11
C MET A 47 21.53 7.13 -3.90
N ASN A 48 21.77 5.82 -3.86
CA ASN A 48 22.41 5.07 -2.78
C ASN A 48 21.65 5.07 -1.45
N LYS A 49 20.37 5.47 -1.45
CA LYS A 49 19.49 5.44 -0.28
C LYS A 49 18.79 4.09 -0.16
N ARG A 50 18.40 3.78 1.07
CA ARG A 50 17.65 2.59 1.45
C ARG A 50 16.21 2.96 1.76
N ILE A 51 15.28 2.28 1.10
CA ILE A 51 13.84 2.42 1.33
C ILE A 51 13.34 1.12 1.98
N ALA A 52 12.73 1.25 3.15
CA ALA A 52 11.99 0.16 3.77
C ALA A 52 10.51 0.26 3.41
N LEU A 53 9.96 -0.82 2.86
CA LEU A 53 8.53 -1.02 2.76
C LEU A 53 8.13 -1.91 3.94
N ILE A 54 7.27 -1.43 4.84
CA ILE A 54 6.92 -2.15 6.06
C ILE A 54 5.41 -2.27 6.15
N GLY A 55 4.91 -3.42 6.60
CA GLY A 55 3.51 -3.56 6.97
C GLY A 55 2.76 -4.63 6.16
N PRO A 56 1.55 -4.99 6.62
CA PRO A 56 0.83 -6.17 6.14
C PRO A 56 0.35 -6.07 4.68
N THR A 57 0.29 -4.86 4.10
CA THR A 57 -0.22 -4.66 2.74
C THR A 57 0.88 -4.30 1.72
N ALA A 58 2.16 -4.26 2.10
CA ALA A 58 3.25 -3.92 1.17
C ALA A 58 3.46 -4.97 0.06
N ASN A 59 3.10 -6.23 0.29
CA ASN A 59 3.13 -7.31 -0.71
C ASN A 59 1.71 -7.74 -1.15
N ALA A 60 0.73 -6.84 -1.01
CA ALA A 60 -0.68 -7.14 -1.30
C ALA A 60 -0.88 -7.56 -2.76
N THR A 61 -1.49 -8.72 -2.97
CA THR A 61 -1.90 -9.20 -4.30
C THR A 61 -3.42 -9.24 -4.40
N VAL A 62 -4.03 -10.36 -4.00
CA VAL A 62 -5.48 -10.60 -4.05
C VAL A 62 -6.27 -9.55 -3.26
N LEU A 63 -5.70 -9.06 -2.15
CA LEU A 63 -6.28 -7.99 -1.34
C LEU A 63 -6.66 -6.77 -2.19
N MET A 64 -5.83 -6.38 -3.15
CA MET A 64 -6.08 -5.19 -3.97
C MET A 64 -7.30 -5.32 -4.88
N GLN A 65 -7.86 -6.52 -5.04
CA GLN A 65 -9.06 -6.75 -5.84
C GLN A 65 -10.37 -6.56 -5.05
N GLY A 66 -10.31 -6.34 -3.72
CA GLY A 66 -11.49 -6.19 -2.88
C GLY A 66 -12.33 -7.47 -2.84
N ASN A 67 -13.61 -7.39 -3.23
CA ASN A 67 -14.53 -8.52 -3.36
C ASN A 67 -15.11 -8.62 -4.78
N TYR A 68 -15.93 -9.64 -5.03
CA TYR A 68 -16.61 -9.84 -6.32
C TYR A 68 -15.70 -9.85 -7.55
N TYR A 69 -14.42 -10.22 -7.38
CA TYR A 69 -13.44 -10.26 -8.46
C TYR A 69 -13.33 -11.67 -9.08
N GLY A 70 -12.98 -11.71 -10.36
CA GLY A 70 -12.54 -12.93 -11.05
C GLY A 70 -11.02 -13.12 -10.98
N LYS A 71 -10.53 -14.23 -11.53
CA LYS A 71 -9.08 -14.48 -11.64
C LYS A 71 -8.43 -13.39 -12.51
N ALA A 72 -7.57 -12.59 -11.89
CA ALA A 72 -6.80 -11.58 -12.61
C ALA A 72 -5.74 -12.23 -13.53
N PRO A 73 -5.40 -11.60 -14.66
CA PRO A 73 -4.32 -12.05 -15.54
C PRO A 73 -2.94 -11.89 -14.89
N PHE A 74 -2.79 -10.87 -14.03
CA PHE A 74 -1.62 -10.59 -13.21
C PHE A 74 -2.04 -9.70 -12.03
N LEU A 75 -1.17 -9.61 -11.02
CA LEU A 75 -1.31 -8.69 -9.89
C LEU A 75 0.06 -8.10 -9.62
N ILE A 76 0.17 -6.77 -9.62
CA ILE A 76 1.40 -6.06 -9.27
C ILE A 76 1.25 -5.54 -7.85
N ASP A 77 1.95 -6.15 -6.90
CA ASP A 77 2.00 -5.64 -5.53
C ASP A 77 2.86 -4.37 -5.40
N PRO A 78 2.75 -3.60 -4.30
CA PRO A 78 3.55 -2.39 -4.11
C PRO A 78 5.06 -2.63 -4.18
N ILE A 79 5.59 -3.74 -3.66
CA ILE A 79 7.03 -4.05 -3.75
C ILE A 79 7.47 -4.10 -5.22
N ASN A 80 6.75 -4.84 -6.05
CA ASN A 80 7.00 -4.97 -7.48
C ASN A 80 6.82 -3.63 -8.22
N GLY A 81 5.80 -2.84 -7.86
CA GLY A 81 5.58 -1.50 -8.41
C GLY A 81 6.75 -0.56 -8.10
N PHE A 82 7.23 -0.57 -6.86
CA PHE A 82 8.40 0.20 -6.44
C PHE A 82 9.68 -0.26 -7.16
N GLN A 83 9.91 -1.57 -7.26
CA GLN A 83 11.07 -2.13 -7.98
C GLN A 83 11.08 -1.72 -9.45
N ALA A 84 9.92 -1.73 -10.12
CA ALA A 84 9.80 -1.26 -11.49
C ALA A 84 10.09 0.25 -11.61
N ALA A 85 9.57 1.06 -10.68
CA ALA A 85 9.76 2.51 -10.69
C ALA A 85 11.21 2.96 -10.50
N ILE A 86 12.02 2.17 -9.77
CA ILE A 86 13.44 2.46 -9.54
C ILE A 86 14.39 1.78 -10.54
N GLN A 87 13.87 1.14 -11.59
CA GLN A 87 14.70 0.48 -12.59
C GLN A 87 15.68 1.49 -13.22
N GLY A 88 16.98 1.21 -13.13
CA GLY A 88 18.05 2.11 -13.58
C GLY A 88 18.59 3.07 -12.53
N TYR A 89 18.03 3.08 -11.31
CA TYR A 89 18.54 3.83 -10.17
C TYR A 89 19.26 2.89 -9.18
N SER A 90 20.32 3.38 -8.56
CA SER A 90 20.99 2.67 -7.46
C SER A 90 20.27 2.97 -6.15
N ILE A 91 19.06 2.41 -5.97
CA ILE A 91 18.24 2.55 -4.78
C ILE A 91 18.02 1.15 -4.21
N ASN A 92 18.21 0.96 -2.91
CA ASN A 92 17.97 -0.33 -2.27
C ASN A 92 16.57 -0.35 -1.65
N ILE A 93 15.76 -1.35 -2.04
CA ILE A 93 14.44 -1.57 -1.44
C ILE A 93 14.50 -2.86 -0.65
N SER A 94 14.03 -2.80 0.59
CA SER A 94 13.89 -3.94 1.49
C SER A 94 12.49 -3.95 2.09
N PHE A 95 12.00 -5.13 2.44
CA PHE A 95 10.65 -5.33 2.93
C PHE A 95 10.64 -6.11 4.24
N ALA A 96 9.73 -5.75 5.15
CA ALA A 96 9.38 -6.55 6.32
C ALA A 96 7.87 -6.48 6.57
N TYR A 97 7.23 -7.61 6.89
CA TYR A 97 5.80 -7.63 7.22
C TYR A 97 5.49 -6.82 8.47
N GLY A 98 6.29 -6.98 9.53
CA GLY A 98 6.07 -6.36 10.83
C GLY A 98 4.90 -6.96 11.61
N CYS A 99 3.70 -6.98 11.04
CA CYS A 99 2.49 -7.53 11.65
C CYS A 99 1.50 -8.06 10.60
N LYS A 100 0.43 -8.71 11.05
CA LYS A 100 -0.72 -9.06 10.20
C LYS A 100 -1.73 -7.92 10.13
N ILE A 101 -2.72 -8.03 9.24
CA ILE A 101 -3.82 -7.05 9.09
C ILE A 101 -4.54 -6.82 10.44
N SER A 102 -4.94 -7.88 11.12
CA SER A 102 -5.49 -7.82 12.46
C SER A 102 -5.10 -9.07 13.24
N ASP A 103 -4.35 -8.88 14.31
CA ASP A 103 -3.90 -9.92 15.24
C ASP A 103 -3.42 -9.23 16.53
N VAL A 104 -3.00 -9.99 17.52
CA VAL A 104 -2.24 -9.52 18.69
C VAL A 104 -0.76 -9.87 18.60
N ASP A 105 -0.37 -10.64 17.59
CA ASP A 105 1.02 -11.07 17.36
C ASP A 105 1.94 -9.90 16.98
N GLN A 106 3.00 -9.73 17.75
CA GLN A 106 4.04 -8.71 17.57
C GLN A 106 5.41 -9.32 17.25
N SER A 107 5.49 -10.63 16.98
CA SER A 107 6.75 -11.33 16.75
C SER A 107 7.56 -10.77 15.57
N GLY A 108 6.89 -10.19 14.57
CA GLY A 108 7.53 -9.53 13.42
C GLY A 108 8.05 -8.11 13.68
N PHE A 109 7.79 -7.52 14.85
CA PHE A 109 8.13 -6.11 15.11
C PHE A 109 9.65 -5.90 15.10
N ALA A 110 10.42 -6.81 15.71
CA ALA A 110 11.87 -6.66 15.84
C ALA A 110 12.56 -6.54 14.47
N GLU A 111 12.14 -7.36 13.50
CA GLU A 111 12.65 -7.30 12.12
C GLU A 111 12.31 -5.96 11.45
N ALA A 112 11.03 -5.54 11.53
CA ALA A 112 10.58 -4.28 10.94
C ALA A 112 11.28 -3.06 11.54
N ILE A 113 11.46 -3.04 12.87
CA ILE A 113 12.15 -1.96 13.59
C ILE A 113 13.63 -1.89 13.17
N GLU A 114 14.31 -3.03 13.08
CA GLU A 114 15.71 -3.05 12.65
C GLU A 114 15.87 -2.59 11.18
N LEU A 115 14.97 -3.04 10.30
CA LEU A 115 14.94 -2.58 8.91
C LEU A 115 14.72 -1.06 8.82
N ALA A 116 13.78 -0.53 9.62
CA ALA A 116 13.50 0.90 9.67
C ALA A 116 14.72 1.71 10.15
N ARG A 117 15.43 1.24 11.18
CA ARG A 117 16.64 1.88 11.72
C ARG A 117 17.77 1.97 10.69
N LEU A 118 17.86 0.98 9.80
CA LEU A 118 18.88 0.87 8.76
C LEU A 118 18.53 1.62 7.46
N SER A 119 17.31 2.13 7.35
CA SER A 119 16.77 2.76 6.14
C SER A 119 16.78 4.29 6.22
N ASP A 120 16.85 4.94 5.07
CA ASP A 120 16.76 6.40 4.94
C ASP A 120 15.31 6.88 4.81
N ILE A 121 14.46 6.05 4.20
CA ILE A 121 13.03 6.29 4.02
C ILE A 121 12.29 5.04 4.47
N VAL A 122 11.19 5.25 5.20
CA VAL A 122 10.30 4.17 5.63
C VAL A 122 8.89 4.48 5.18
N ILE A 123 8.29 3.54 4.46
CA ILE A 123 6.92 3.60 3.96
C ILE A 123 6.14 2.46 4.60
N PHE A 124 5.17 2.82 5.43
CA PHE A 124 4.26 1.86 6.05
C PHE A 124 3.04 1.61 5.16
N PHE A 125 2.76 0.34 4.86
CA PHE A 125 1.61 -0.14 4.12
C PHE A 125 0.69 -0.90 5.07
N GLY A 126 -0.47 -0.30 5.37
CA GLY A 126 -1.45 -0.87 6.29
C GLY A 126 -2.89 -0.68 5.82
N GLY A 127 -3.81 -0.74 6.77
CA GLY A 127 -5.25 -0.61 6.55
C GLY A 127 -6.01 -1.86 6.92
N ILE A 128 -7.01 -2.23 6.12
CA ILE A 128 -7.90 -3.37 6.36
C ILE A 128 -8.15 -4.15 5.06
N ASP A 129 -8.71 -5.34 5.19
CA ASP A 129 -9.06 -6.20 4.06
C ASP A 129 -10.42 -6.89 4.26
N GLN A 130 -10.74 -7.84 3.38
CA GLN A 130 -11.99 -8.60 3.42
C GLN A 130 -12.15 -9.50 4.66
N SER A 131 -11.11 -9.71 5.47
CA SER A 131 -11.25 -10.38 6.78
C SER A 131 -11.91 -9.48 7.83
N ILE A 132 -11.97 -8.16 7.58
CA ILE A 132 -12.54 -7.15 8.48
C ILE A 132 -13.80 -6.52 7.87
N GLU A 133 -13.80 -6.25 6.56
CA GLU A 133 -14.94 -5.64 5.85
C GLU A 133 -15.35 -6.48 4.64
N SER A 134 -16.45 -7.21 4.76
CA SER A 134 -16.95 -8.03 3.65
C SER A 134 -18.47 -8.12 3.67
N GLU A 135 -19.03 -8.72 2.63
CA GLU A 135 -20.47 -8.97 2.58
C GLU A 135 -20.90 -9.84 3.76
N GLY A 136 -21.96 -9.40 4.45
CA GLY A 136 -22.45 -10.07 5.66
C GLY A 136 -21.56 -9.88 6.89
N THR A 137 -20.48 -9.10 6.79
CA THR A 137 -19.57 -8.81 7.90
C THR A 137 -19.32 -7.30 8.00
N ASP A 138 -20.18 -6.63 8.75
CA ASP A 138 -19.96 -5.23 9.11
C ASP A 138 -18.84 -5.08 10.14
N ARG A 139 -18.11 -3.97 10.05
CA ARG A 139 -17.11 -3.61 11.05
C ARG A 139 -17.80 -3.14 12.33
N THR A 140 -17.20 -3.48 13.47
CA THR A 140 -17.59 -2.99 14.80
C THR A 140 -16.81 -1.75 15.24
N SER A 141 -15.76 -1.39 14.51
CA SER A 141 -14.92 -0.21 14.75
C SER A 141 -14.42 0.37 13.43
N ILE A 142 -14.22 1.68 13.41
CA ILE A 142 -13.59 2.40 12.30
C ILE A 142 -12.10 2.69 12.58
N ALA A 143 -11.56 2.28 13.72
CA ALA A 143 -10.14 2.48 14.03
C ALA A 143 -9.23 1.62 13.15
N LEU A 144 -8.00 2.11 12.91
CA LEU A 144 -6.93 1.26 12.40
C LEU A 144 -6.70 0.07 13.37
N PRO A 145 -6.49 -1.17 12.87
CA PRO A 145 -6.20 -2.31 13.74
C PRO A 145 -5.06 -2.03 14.71
N SER A 146 -5.26 -2.36 15.99
CA SER A 146 -4.38 -1.93 17.08
C SER A 146 -2.94 -2.42 16.95
N VAL A 147 -2.71 -3.61 16.37
CA VAL A 147 -1.36 -4.12 16.12
C VAL A 147 -0.59 -3.28 15.10
N GLN A 148 -1.27 -2.72 14.10
CA GLN A 148 -0.66 -1.82 13.12
C GLN A 148 -0.30 -0.48 13.77
N LEU A 149 -1.19 0.05 14.62
CA LEU A 149 -0.90 1.25 15.40
C LEU A 149 0.29 1.04 16.35
N ALA A 150 0.34 -0.09 17.05
CA ALA A 150 1.45 -0.43 17.93
C ALA A 150 2.79 -0.55 17.17
N LEU A 151 2.77 -1.10 15.94
CA LEU A 151 3.97 -1.15 15.10
C LEU A 151 4.42 0.27 14.69
N LEU A 152 3.49 1.10 14.23
CA LEU A 152 3.75 2.51 13.90
C LEU A 152 4.40 3.27 15.07
N GLU A 153 3.87 3.13 16.28
CA GLU A 153 4.44 3.72 17.51
C GLU A 153 5.89 3.28 17.78
N GLN A 154 6.27 2.05 17.43
CA GLN A 154 7.65 1.60 17.56
C GLN A 154 8.55 2.13 16.43
N LEU A 155 8.04 2.18 15.20
CA LEU A 155 8.76 2.72 14.05
C LEU A 155 9.12 4.19 14.27
N GLU A 156 8.18 4.99 14.77
CA GLU A 156 8.38 6.42 15.09
C GLU A 156 9.59 6.67 16.01
N LYS A 157 9.94 5.71 16.87
CA LYS A 157 11.05 5.84 17.83
C LYS A 157 12.43 5.62 17.20
N VAL A 158 12.48 4.96 16.03
CA VAL A 158 13.75 4.52 15.41
C VAL A 158 14.02 5.14 14.05
N VAL A 159 13.00 5.69 13.40
CA VAL A 159 13.15 6.35 12.10
C VAL A 159 13.93 7.66 12.22
N ARG A 160 14.68 7.99 11.17
CA ARG A 160 15.53 9.20 11.10
C ARG A 160 14.81 10.40 10.50
N SER A 161 13.68 10.15 9.85
CA SER A 161 12.83 11.10 9.13
C SER A 161 11.37 10.72 9.36
N PRO A 162 10.43 11.66 9.20
CA PRO A 162 9.01 11.34 9.30
C PRO A 162 8.59 10.23 8.32
N LEU A 163 7.68 9.38 8.77
CA LEU A 163 7.17 8.21 8.04
C LEU A 163 6.25 8.62 6.88
N HIS A 164 6.23 7.79 5.84
CA HIS A 164 5.17 7.81 4.82
C HIS A 164 4.20 6.66 5.09
N VAL A 165 2.89 6.90 4.94
CA VAL A 165 1.86 5.89 5.18
C VAL A 165 0.96 5.73 3.96
N VAL A 166 0.73 4.48 3.56
CA VAL A 166 -0.24 4.07 2.54
C VAL A 166 -1.28 3.17 3.21
N ILE A 167 -2.55 3.55 3.10
CA ILE A 167 -3.69 2.82 3.64
C ILE A 167 -4.48 2.18 2.51
N MET A 168 -4.55 0.85 2.53
CA MET A 168 -5.47 0.08 1.68
C MET A 168 -6.73 -0.26 2.49
N SER A 169 -7.88 0.19 2.02
CA SER A 169 -9.18 -0.11 2.62
C SER A 169 -10.28 0.29 1.65
N GLY A 170 -11.40 -0.43 1.63
CA GLY A 170 -12.60 0.02 0.93
C GLY A 170 -13.27 1.16 1.69
N SER A 171 -13.51 0.97 2.98
CA SER A 171 -14.12 1.98 3.84
C SER A 171 -13.09 2.87 4.55
N SER A 172 -13.56 4.01 5.09
CA SER A 172 -12.70 4.94 5.83
C SER A 172 -12.27 4.37 7.20
N LEU A 173 -11.09 4.79 7.64
CA LEU A 173 -10.54 4.52 8.96
C LEU A 173 -10.30 5.82 9.72
N ASP A 174 -10.34 5.78 11.05
CA ASP A 174 -9.81 6.86 11.88
C ASP A 174 -8.29 6.86 11.79
N LEU A 175 -7.76 7.90 11.16
CA LEU A 175 -6.34 8.12 10.90
C LEU A 175 -5.85 9.43 11.55
N ALA A 176 -6.59 9.98 12.53
CA ALA A 176 -6.24 11.24 13.19
C ALA A 176 -4.82 11.19 13.79
N TYR A 177 -4.46 10.05 14.39
CA TYR A 177 -3.12 9.80 14.94
C TYR A 177 -1.99 10.07 13.92
N ILE A 178 -2.16 9.61 12.68
CA ILE A 178 -1.19 9.82 11.59
C ILE A 178 -1.31 11.22 10.99
N ARG A 179 -2.54 11.71 10.80
CA ARG A 179 -2.83 13.01 10.19
C ARG A 179 -2.23 14.15 11.00
N ASP A 180 -2.41 14.12 12.32
CA ASP A 180 -2.12 15.26 13.20
C ASP A 180 -0.69 15.24 13.76
N SER A 181 0.04 14.13 13.63
CA SER A 181 1.42 13.99 14.12
C SER A 181 2.47 14.48 13.11
N SER A 182 3.49 15.19 13.59
CA SER A 182 4.66 15.58 12.77
C SER A 182 5.62 14.43 12.47
N GLN A 183 5.42 13.26 13.07
CA GLN A 183 6.19 12.04 12.79
C GLN A 183 5.84 11.41 11.43
N TYR A 184 4.87 11.97 10.72
CA TYR A 184 4.38 11.49 9.42
C TYR A 184 4.40 12.61 8.39
N ASP A 185 5.13 12.42 7.30
CA ASP A 185 5.21 13.42 6.23
C ASP A 185 4.12 13.24 5.17
N SER A 186 3.64 12.02 4.96
CA SER A 186 2.55 11.78 4.01
C SER A 186 1.60 10.67 4.42
N LEU A 187 0.33 10.83 4.04
CA LEU A 187 -0.71 9.84 4.19
C LEU A 187 -1.45 9.70 2.86
N ILE A 188 -1.51 8.48 2.34
CA ILE A 188 -2.17 8.13 1.09
C ILE A 188 -3.26 7.10 1.40
N TRP A 189 -4.45 7.29 0.84
CA TRP A 189 -5.48 6.26 0.78
C TRP A 189 -5.51 5.68 -0.64
N MET A 190 -5.24 4.38 -0.75
CA MET A 190 -5.08 3.67 -2.01
C MET A 190 -6.33 2.90 -2.44
N GLY A 191 -7.30 2.71 -1.53
CA GLY A 191 -8.46 1.88 -1.83
C GLY A 191 -8.07 0.41 -2.05
N TYR A 192 -8.80 -0.24 -2.96
CA TYR A 192 -8.45 -1.52 -3.57
C TYR A 192 -8.10 -1.28 -5.05
N ALA A 193 -6.81 -1.10 -5.35
CA ALA A 193 -6.36 -0.55 -6.63
C ALA A 193 -6.27 -1.57 -7.80
N GLY A 194 -6.77 -2.79 -7.60
CA GLY A 194 -6.93 -3.79 -8.65
C GLY A 194 -5.62 -4.42 -9.15
N GLN A 195 -5.60 -4.84 -10.41
CA GLN A 195 -4.52 -5.66 -10.98
C GLN A 195 -3.18 -4.92 -11.19
N ALA A 196 -3.22 -3.60 -11.29
CA ALA A 196 -2.08 -2.74 -11.58
C ALA A 196 -2.04 -1.53 -10.62
N GLY A 197 -2.33 -1.83 -9.35
CA GLY A 197 -2.43 -0.85 -8.27
C GLY A 197 -1.13 -0.22 -7.83
#